data_AF-A0A238UTN4-F1
#
_entry.id   AF-A0A238UTN4-F1
#
_cell.length_a   1.000
_cell.length_b   1.000
_cell.length_c   1.000
_cell.angle_alpha   90.00
_cell.angle_beta   90.00
_cell.angle_gamma   90.00
#
_symmetry.space_group_name_H-M   'P 1'
#
loop_
_entity.id
_entity.type
_entity.pdbx_description
1 polymer ?
#
loop_
_entity_poly.entity_id
_entity_poly.type
_entity_poly.pdbx_seq_one_letter_code
_entity_poly.pdbx_strand_id
1 'polypeptide(L)'
;MTCLSLLVLIGICVALAAWVNRGNQRSVQGPTRPRGGPAVGYQPHRPATKQRSKPARKSGPPAGPAPNRAVGLSKAQTQAVLKRALGAAREAEQQRLRALVLEQERRIAARLRQGQGALDFAELRALHEKSWQTADLAKASLDGARSTEQAISETIRATHRAIETEQARGGRGVPAMRQALDALHVDRDVVRTYRDRYRQDLDRLNQETGRLRDSIGANCGEQGRRWYQTRMERKARREGRL
;
A
#
# COMPACT_ATOMS: atom_id res chain seq x y z
N MET A 1 -4.75 16.89 -36.44
CA MET A 1 -5.00 15.53 -35.90
C MET A 1 -4.55 15.38 -34.43
N THR A 2 -4.67 16.42 -33.60
CA THR A 2 -4.13 16.45 -32.22
C THR A 2 -5.14 16.11 -31.12
N CYS A 3 -6.46 16.19 -31.40
CA CYS A 3 -7.49 15.86 -30.41
C CYS A 3 -7.63 14.35 -30.16
N LEU A 4 -7.38 13.50 -31.16
CA LEU A 4 -7.52 12.04 -31.01
C LEU A 4 -6.44 11.44 -30.10
N SER A 5 -5.20 11.92 -30.18
CA SER A 5 -4.10 11.43 -29.34
C SER A 5 -4.25 11.83 -27.86
N LEU A 6 -4.80 13.02 -27.59
CA LEU A 6 -5.06 13.48 -26.22
C LEU A 6 -6.20 12.67 -25.57
N LEU A 7 -7.25 12.35 -26.33
CA LEU A 7 -8.37 11.54 -25.85
C LEU A 7 -7.96 10.09 -25.59
N VAL A 8 -7.05 9.53 -26.39
CA VAL A 8 -6.48 8.19 -26.14
C VAL A 8 -5.64 8.17 -24.86
N LEU A 9 -4.83 9.21 -24.62
CA LEU A 9 -4.02 9.31 -23.40
C LEU A 9 -4.89 9.45 -22.14
N ILE A 10 -5.93 10.29 -22.21
CA ILE A 10 -6.89 10.47 -21.11
C ILE A 10 -7.66 9.15 -20.87
N GLY A 11 -8.07 8.45 -21.93
CA GLY A 11 -8.73 7.15 -21.83
C GLY A 11 -7.87 6.09 -21.12
N ILE A 12 -6.57 6.03 -21.44
CA ILE A 12 -5.62 5.11 -20.81
C ILE A 12 -5.39 5.47 -19.33
N CYS A 13 -5.27 6.76 -19.00
CA CYS A 13 -5.13 7.21 -17.61
C CYS A 13 -6.38 6.90 -16.76
N VAL A 14 -7.58 7.07 -17.32
CA VAL A 14 -8.83 6.72 -16.63
C VAL A 14 -8.98 5.20 -16.46
N ALA A 15 -8.59 4.41 -17.45
CA ALA A 15 -8.60 2.95 -17.37
C ALA A 15 -7.62 2.42 -16.31
N LEU A 16 -6.41 3.01 -16.21
CA LEU A 16 -5.43 2.68 -15.17
C LEU A 16 -5.92 3.06 -13.77
N ALA A 17 -6.53 4.24 -13.61
CA ALA A 17 -7.11 4.66 -12.35
C ALA A 17 -8.28 3.76 -11.92
N ALA A 18 -9.14 3.36 -12.86
CA ALA A 18 -10.23 2.42 -12.61
C ALA A 18 -9.72 1.00 -12.27
N TRP A 19 -8.65 0.54 -12.89
CA TRP A 19 -8.04 -0.76 -12.60
C TRP A 19 -7.38 -0.80 -11.22
N VAL A 20 -6.61 0.23 -10.86
CA VAL A 20 -6.00 0.38 -9.52
C VAL A 20 -7.08 0.47 -8.43
N ASN A 21 -8.18 1.18 -8.68
CA ASN A 21 -9.27 1.29 -7.70
C ASN A 21 -10.09 -0.01 -7.59
N ARG A 22 -10.26 -0.77 -8.68
CA ARG A 22 -10.98 -2.06 -8.70
C ARG A 22 -10.17 -3.19 -8.03
N GLY A 23 -8.83 -3.11 -8.03
CA GLY A 23 -7.97 -4.02 -7.26
C GLY A 23 -8.09 -3.85 -5.75
N ASN A 24 -8.46 -2.66 -5.27
CA ASN A 24 -8.53 -2.33 -3.86
C ASN A 24 -9.90 -2.65 -3.20
N GLN A 25 -10.94 -2.97 -3.99
CA GLN A 25 -12.28 -3.28 -3.47
C GLN A 25 -12.62 -4.77 -3.38
N ARG A 26 -11.74 -5.68 -3.82
CA ARG A 26 -12.02 -7.13 -3.81
C ARG A 26 -11.58 -7.87 -2.54
N SER A 27 -11.04 -7.17 -1.54
CA SER A 27 -10.49 -7.78 -0.31
C SER A 27 -11.28 -7.51 0.97
N VAL A 28 -12.49 -6.93 0.89
CA VAL A 28 -13.36 -6.73 2.07
C VAL A 28 -14.75 -7.34 1.84
N GLN A 29 -14.81 -8.66 1.71
CA GLN A 29 -16.00 -9.43 2.07
C GLN A 29 -15.55 -10.67 2.85
N GLY A 30 -15.42 -10.49 4.17
CA GLY A 30 -15.34 -11.60 5.11
C GLY A 30 -16.72 -12.26 5.28
N PRO A 31 -16.76 -13.54 5.67
CA PRO A 31 -18.00 -14.31 5.72
C PRO A 31 -18.93 -13.84 6.84
N THR A 32 -20.14 -13.45 6.49
CA THR A 32 -21.28 -13.35 7.41
C THR A 32 -21.65 -14.75 7.89
N ARG A 33 -21.52 -15.00 9.20
CA ARG A 33 -22.22 -16.10 9.87
C ARG A 33 -23.23 -15.55 10.88
N PRO A 34 -24.38 -16.22 11.04
CA PRO A 34 -25.52 -15.71 11.80
C PRO A 34 -25.33 -15.98 13.29
N ARG A 35 -25.86 -15.11 14.13
CA ARG A 35 -26.05 -15.42 15.55
C ARG A 35 -27.44 -14.95 15.97
N GLY A 36 -28.33 -15.92 16.20
CA GLY A 36 -29.57 -15.74 16.95
C GLY A 36 -29.29 -15.26 18.37
N GLY A 37 -30.25 -14.51 18.92
CA GLY A 37 -30.19 -13.71 20.16
C GLY A 37 -30.15 -14.51 21.47
N PRO A 38 -30.82 -14.08 22.58
CA PRO A 38 -31.77 -12.98 22.73
C PRO A 38 -31.37 -11.91 23.78
N ALA A 39 -32.28 -10.93 23.89
CA ALA A 39 -32.25 -9.70 24.64
C ALA A 39 -32.24 -9.84 26.18
N VAL A 40 -31.49 -8.94 26.83
CA VAL A 40 -31.67 -8.43 28.20
C VAL A 40 -31.02 -7.03 28.16
N GLY A 41 -31.65 -5.86 28.38
CA GLY A 41 -32.83 -5.54 29.15
C GLY A 41 -32.46 -4.89 30.48
N TYR A 42 -31.72 -3.76 30.51
CA TYR A 42 -31.54 -2.92 31.72
C TYR A 42 -31.14 -1.46 31.41
N GLN A 43 -32.11 -0.54 31.51
CA GLN A 43 -31.98 0.79 32.15
C GLN A 43 -32.66 0.66 33.52
N PRO A 44 -32.32 1.37 34.61
CA PRO A 44 -32.28 2.84 34.65
C PRO A 44 -31.28 3.47 35.68
N HIS A 45 -31.08 4.78 35.63
CA HIS A 45 -31.34 5.75 36.72
C HIS A 45 -30.52 7.05 36.63
N ARG A 46 -31.28 8.14 36.56
CA ARG A 46 -30.92 9.53 36.89
C ARG A 46 -30.62 9.64 38.40
N PRO A 47 -29.87 10.67 38.80
CA PRO A 47 -30.49 11.61 39.73
C PRO A 47 -30.30 13.08 39.33
N ALA A 48 -31.32 13.85 39.68
CA ALA A 48 -31.33 15.30 39.67
C ALA A 48 -30.69 15.84 40.96
N THR A 49 -30.06 17.01 40.88
CA THR A 49 -29.96 17.93 42.02
C THR A 49 -30.06 19.37 41.53
N LYS A 50 -30.90 20.13 42.25
CA LYS A 50 -31.24 21.55 42.07
C LYS A 50 -30.27 22.41 42.89
N GLN A 51 -30.10 23.67 42.46
CA GLN A 51 -30.05 24.94 43.23
C GLN A 51 -29.11 25.92 42.50
N ARG A 52 -29.55 27.03 41.87
CA ARG A 52 -30.27 28.25 42.30
C ARG A 52 -29.38 29.31 42.96
N SER A 53 -29.04 30.36 42.19
CA SER A 53 -28.88 31.77 42.62
C SER A 53 -28.56 32.63 41.37
N LYS A 54 -29.53 33.40 40.84
CA LYS A 54 -29.82 34.85 41.04
C LYS A 54 -29.06 35.80 40.08
N PRO A 55 -29.60 37.00 39.75
CA PRO A 55 -29.65 37.49 38.36
C PRO A 55 -28.97 38.84 38.07
N ALA A 56 -28.99 39.15 36.76
CA ALA A 56 -29.08 40.47 36.11
C ALA A 56 -27.80 41.29 35.84
N ARG A 57 -27.49 41.46 34.55
CA ARG A 57 -27.29 42.80 33.95
C ARG A 57 -27.41 42.78 32.41
N LYS A 58 -28.19 43.73 31.88
CA LYS A 58 -28.33 44.11 30.47
C LYS A 58 -27.09 44.87 29.96
N SER A 59 -26.68 44.60 28.72
CA SER A 59 -26.12 45.58 27.77
C SER A 59 -26.02 44.95 26.37
N GLY A 60 -26.37 45.72 25.33
CA GLY A 60 -26.68 45.28 23.97
C GLY A 60 -25.50 44.88 23.07
N PRO A 61 -25.77 44.66 21.76
CA PRO A 61 -24.85 43.99 20.83
C PRO A 61 -23.96 44.99 20.08
N PRO A 62 -22.72 44.59 19.72
CA PRO A 62 -22.05 45.22 18.59
C PRO A 62 -21.70 44.20 17.48
N ALA A 63 -22.10 44.60 16.27
CA ALA A 63 -21.46 44.43 14.96
C ALA A 63 -20.50 43.24 14.75
N GLY A 64 -20.87 42.38 13.80
CA GLY A 64 -19.97 41.35 13.26
C GLY A 64 -18.78 41.94 12.48
N PRO A 65 -17.70 41.16 12.31
CA PRO A 65 -16.70 41.45 11.29
C PRO A 65 -17.04 40.74 9.98
N ALA A 66 -16.81 41.47 8.90
CA ALA A 66 -16.96 41.07 7.50
C ALA A 66 -16.17 39.79 7.13
N PRO A 67 -16.60 39.04 6.09
CA PRO A 67 -15.93 37.83 5.66
C PRO A 67 -14.55 38.14 5.06
N ASN A 68 -13.52 37.57 5.68
CA ASN A 68 -12.15 37.61 5.20
C ASN A 68 -12.07 37.01 3.78
N ARG A 69 -11.46 37.74 2.85
CA ARG A 69 -11.16 37.29 1.48
C ARG A 69 -10.37 35.98 1.53
N ALA A 70 -10.93 34.91 0.99
CA ALA A 70 -10.23 33.65 0.78
C ALA A 70 -9.14 33.85 -0.28
N VAL A 71 -7.89 34.03 0.17
CA VAL A 71 -6.70 33.95 -0.69
C VAL A 71 -6.55 32.49 -1.10
N GLY A 72 -6.97 32.15 -2.32
CA GLY A 72 -6.76 30.81 -2.89
C GLY A 72 -5.27 30.56 -3.12
N LEU A 73 -4.76 29.44 -2.60
CA LEU A 73 -3.39 28.98 -2.83
C LEU A 73 -3.12 28.77 -4.33
N SER A 74 -1.98 29.24 -4.83
CA SER A 74 -1.58 29.03 -6.23
C SER A 74 -1.35 27.53 -6.51
N LYS A 75 -1.51 27.08 -7.76
CA LYS A 75 -1.35 25.66 -8.14
C LYS A 75 -0.03 25.03 -7.63
N ALA A 76 1.06 25.79 -7.66
CA ALA A 76 2.37 25.36 -7.16
C ALA A 76 2.40 25.27 -5.62
N GLN A 77 1.76 26.21 -4.92
CA GLN A 77 1.60 26.17 -3.47
C GLN A 77 0.69 25.01 -3.04
N THR A 78 -0.41 24.78 -3.75
CA THR A 78 -1.33 23.64 -3.51
C THR A 78 -0.62 22.32 -3.75
N GLN A 79 0.20 22.19 -4.80
CA GLN A 79 1.02 20.99 -5.05
C GLN A 79 2.11 20.79 -3.98
N ALA A 80 2.76 21.86 -3.51
CA ALA A 80 3.75 21.75 -2.44
C ALA A 80 3.12 21.34 -1.09
N VAL A 81 1.94 21.89 -0.78
CA VAL A 81 1.15 21.51 0.40
C VAL A 81 0.65 20.07 0.28
N LEU A 82 0.13 19.65 -0.87
CA LEU A 82 -0.28 18.26 -1.13
C LEU A 82 0.90 17.29 -1.03
N LYS A 83 2.07 17.64 -1.57
CA LYS A 83 3.27 16.80 -1.51
C LYS A 83 3.77 16.65 -0.07
N ARG A 84 3.78 17.73 0.73
CA ARG A 84 4.09 17.66 2.16
C ARG A 84 3.04 16.86 2.94
N ALA A 85 1.76 17.07 2.68
CA ALA A 85 0.68 16.37 3.36
C ALA A 85 0.68 14.87 3.04
N LEU A 86 0.89 14.50 1.77
CA LEU A 86 1.02 13.10 1.34
C LEU A 86 2.31 12.44 1.84
N GLY A 87 3.42 13.19 1.90
CA GLY A 87 4.66 12.75 2.51
C GLY A 87 4.49 12.46 4.00
N ALA A 88 3.92 13.42 4.74
CA ALA A 88 3.62 13.27 6.16
C ALA A 88 2.61 12.14 6.44
N ALA A 89 1.58 11.98 5.60
CA ALA A 89 0.62 10.88 5.72
C ALA A 89 1.27 9.52 5.47
N ARG A 90 2.16 9.42 4.47
CA ARG A 90 2.93 8.20 4.19
C ARG A 90 3.90 7.86 5.31
N GLU A 91 4.58 8.86 5.86
CA GLU A 91 5.48 8.68 7.00
C GLU A 91 4.71 8.27 8.27
N ALA A 92 3.57 8.88 8.54
CA ALA A 92 2.69 8.50 9.64
C ALA A 92 2.17 7.07 9.50
N GLU A 93 1.78 6.66 8.29
CA GLU A 93 1.34 5.29 8.01
C GLU A 93 2.51 4.30 8.14
N GLN A 94 3.70 4.63 7.66
CA GLN A 94 4.90 3.81 7.86
C GLN A 94 5.28 3.68 9.35
N GLN A 95 5.18 4.76 10.12
CA GLN A 95 5.41 4.73 11.56
C GLN A 95 4.37 3.86 12.28
N ARG A 96 3.09 3.97 11.88
CA ARG A 96 2.01 3.14 12.40
C ARG A 96 2.23 1.65 12.08
N LEU A 97 2.60 1.33 10.85
CA LEU A 97 2.92 -0.03 10.44
C LEU A 97 4.14 -0.58 11.20
N ARG A 98 5.19 0.22 11.38
CA ARG A 98 6.36 -0.16 12.20
C ARG A 98 5.97 -0.41 13.65
N ALA A 99 5.13 0.45 14.24
CA ALA A 99 4.64 0.28 15.60
C ALA A 99 3.80 -1.01 15.74
N LEU A 100 2.93 -1.30 14.78
CA LEU A 100 2.14 -2.54 14.73
C LEU A 100 3.02 -3.78 14.60
N VAL A 101 4.04 -3.75 13.72
CA VAL A 101 4.99 -4.85 13.57
C VAL A 101 5.76 -5.06 14.87
N LEU A 102 6.26 -3.99 15.50
CA LEU A 102 7.05 -4.08 16.72
C LEU A 102 6.21 -4.52 17.94
N GLU A 103 4.94 -4.10 18.02
CA GLU A 103 3.97 -4.62 18.97
C GLU A 103 3.73 -6.12 18.76
N GLN A 104 3.57 -6.53 17.50
CA GLN A 104 3.36 -7.93 17.15
C GLN A 104 4.60 -8.78 17.43
N GLU A 105 5.80 -8.29 17.16
CA GLU A 105 7.06 -8.92 17.52
C GLU A 105 7.20 -9.07 19.04
N ARG A 106 6.82 -8.05 19.82
CA ARG A 106 6.81 -8.14 21.29
C ARG A 106 5.79 -9.15 21.81
N ARG A 107 4.61 -9.24 21.19
CA ARG A 107 3.61 -10.27 21.54
C ARG A 107 4.10 -11.67 21.20
N ILE A 108 4.73 -11.85 20.05
CA ILE A 108 5.35 -13.12 19.65
C ILE A 108 6.47 -13.47 20.64
N ALA A 109 7.35 -12.53 20.98
CA ALA A 109 8.42 -12.73 21.95
C ALA A 109 7.89 -13.05 23.37
N ALA A 110 6.80 -12.40 23.79
CA ALA A 110 6.17 -12.68 25.08
C ALA A 110 5.53 -14.07 25.10
N ARG A 111 4.85 -14.49 24.02
CA ARG A 111 4.33 -15.86 23.85
C ARG A 111 5.44 -16.90 23.81
N LEU A 112 6.55 -16.60 23.13
CA LEU A 112 7.76 -17.43 23.12
C LEU A 112 8.38 -17.58 24.52
N ARG A 113 8.32 -16.53 25.35
CA ARG A 113 8.79 -16.58 26.75
C ARG A 113 7.82 -17.26 27.71
N GLN A 114 6.51 -17.15 27.48
CA GLN A 114 5.46 -17.71 28.34
C GLN A 114 5.10 -19.16 27.98
N GLY A 115 5.38 -19.62 26.77
CA GLY A 115 5.05 -20.95 26.28
C GLY A 115 6.28 -21.78 25.92
N GLN A 116 6.88 -22.46 26.90
CA GLN A 116 7.67 -23.68 26.67
C GLN A 116 6.78 -24.94 26.61
N GLY A 117 5.51 -24.80 26.21
CA GLY A 117 4.83 -25.85 25.46
C GLY A 117 5.24 -25.68 24.00
N ALA A 118 5.60 -26.76 23.30
CA ALA A 118 6.02 -26.72 21.89
C ALA A 118 5.31 -25.61 21.11
N LEU A 119 6.08 -24.65 20.59
CA LEU A 119 5.61 -23.60 19.70
C LEU A 119 4.48 -24.12 18.83
N ASP A 120 3.27 -23.56 18.96
CA ASP A 120 2.07 -24.13 18.35
C ASP A 120 2.29 -24.24 16.83
N PHE A 121 2.43 -25.49 16.39
CA PHE A 121 2.69 -25.85 15.01
C PHE A 121 1.65 -25.23 14.07
N ALA A 122 0.38 -25.15 14.50
CA ALA A 122 -0.70 -24.58 13.71
C ALA A 122 -0.51 -23.07 13.51
N GLU A 123 -0.18 -22.33 14.58
CA GLU A 123 0.09 -20.88 14.51
C GLU A 123 1.30 -20.58 13.62
N LEU A 124 2.41 -21.31 13.80
CA LEU A 124 3.63 -21.07 13.00
C LEU A 124 3.44 -21.45 11.53
N ARG A 125 2.72 -22.54 11.24
CA ARG A 125 2.36 -22.90 9.87
C ARG A 125 1.47 -21.85 9.22
N ALA A 126 0.51 -21.29 9.95
CA ALA A 126 -0.35 -20.22 9.46
C ALA A 126 0.46 -18.93 9.18
N LEU A 127 1.42 -18.60 10.06
CA LEU A 127 2.34 -17.48 9.84
C LEU A 127 3.20 -17.70 8.60
N HIS A 128 3.73 -18.92 8.42
CA HIS A 128 4.51 -19.29 7.25
C HIS A 128 3.69 -19.09 5.97
N GLU A 129 2.44 -19.54 5.95
CA GLU A 129 1.56 -19.38 4.79
C GLU A 129 1.31 -17.91 4.45
N LYS A 130 1.02 -17.07 5.44
CA LYS A 130 0.86 -15.63 5.25
C LYS A 130 2.13 -14.95 4.73
N SER A 131 3.28 -15.37 5.25
CA SER A 131 4.60 -14.87 4.80
C SER A 131 4.83 -15.19 3.33
N TRP A 132 4.50 -16.42 2.91
CA TRP A 132 4.59 -16.84 1.51
C TRP A 132 3.63 -16.06 0.60
N GLN A 133 2.36 -15.88 1.00
CA GLN A 133 1.40 -15.05 0.26
C GLN A 133 1.86 -13.59 0.11
N THR A 134 2.51 -13.04 1.15
CA THR A 134 3.08 -11.69 1.11
C THR A 134 4.24 -11.61 0.12
N ALA A 135 5.10 -12.64 0.09
CA ALA A 135 6.17 -12.73 -0.90
C ALA A 135 5.62 -12.83 -2.34
N ASP A 136 4.52 -13.54 -2.57
CA ASP A 136 3.87 -13.61 -3.88
C ASP A 136 3.32 -12.24 -4.33
N LEU A 137 2.73 -11.46 -3.41
CA LEU A 137 2.29 -10.09 -3.71
C LEU A 137 3.46 -9.16 -4.02
N ALA A 138 4.58 -9.29 -3.30
CA ALA A 138 5.80 -8.54 -3.58
C ALA A 138 6.39 -8.91 -4.94
N LYS A 139 6.38 -10.21 -5.30
CA LYS A 139 6.76 -10.72 -6.62
C LYS A 139 5.90 -10.11 -7.72
N ALA A 140 4.57 -10.12 -7.57
CA ALA A 140 3.66 -9.52 -8.53
C ALA A 140 3.92 -8.01 -8.71
N SER A 141 4.22 -7.30 -7.61
CA SER A 141 4.57 -5.87 -7.64
C SER A 141 5.90 -5.62 -8.39
N LEU A 142 6.90 -6.48 -8.18
CA LEU A 142 8.17 -6.44 -8.91
C LEU A 142 7.97 -6.66 -10.42
N ASP A 143 7.17 -7.65 -10.79
CA ASP A 143 6.89 -7.95 -12.20
C ASP A 143 6.07 -6.84 -12.86
N GLY A 144 5.13 -6.22 -12.15
CA GLY A 144 4.42 -5.02 -12.60
C GLY A 144 5.34 -3.82 -12.82
N ALA A 145 6.32 -3.61 -11.94
CA ALA A 145 7.32 -2.55 -12.09
C ALA A 145 8.22 -2.80 -13.32
N ARG A 146 8.64 -4.05 -13.56
CA ARG A 146 9.40 -4.43 -14.77
C ARG A 146 8.62 -4.18 -16.05
N SER A 147 7.35 -4.60 -16.08
CA SER A 147 6.47 -4.37 -17.24
C SER A 147 6.29 -2.86 -17.50
N THR A 148 6.10 -2.07 -16.45
CA THR A 148 5.98 -0.61 -16.56
C THR A 148 7.28 0.02 -17.09
N GLU A 149 8.44 -0.37 -16.57
CA GLU A 149 9.74 0.11 -17.05
C GLU A 149 9.97 -0.22 -18.54
N GLN A 150 9.58 -1.42 -18.97
CA GLN A 150 9.64 -1.83 -20.36
C GLN A 150 8.75 -0.96 -21.25
N ALA A 151 7.50 -0.72 -20.86
CA ALA A 151 6.57 0.13 -21.59
C ALA A 151 7.07 1.58 -21.72
N ILE A 152 7.66 2.15 -20.66
CA ILE A 152 8.29 3.47 -20.71
C ILE A 152 9.48 3.45 -21.68
N SER A 153 10.30 2.39 -21.64
CA SER A 153 11.46 2.26 -22.53
C SER A 153 11.05 2.14 -24.01
N GLU A 154 9.96 1.45 -24.30
CA GLU A 154 9.37 1.38 -25.65
C GLU A 154 8.81 2.74 -26.09
N THR A 155 8.16 3.46 -25.18
CA THR A 155 7.66 4.82 -25.43
C THR A 155 8.80 5.79 -25.73
N ILE A 156 9.90 5.74 -24.96
CA ILE A 156 11.12 6.53 -25.22
C ILE A 156 11.64 6.27 -26.63
N ARG A 157 11.77 5.00 -27.05
CA ARG A 157 12.21 4.64 -28.41
C ARG A 157 11.25 5.14 -29.49
N ALA A 158 9.94 5.11 -29.23
CA ALA A 158 8.94 5.66 -30.15
C ALA A 158 9.05 7.17 -30.26
N THR A 159 9.25 7.88 -29.14
CA THR A 159 9.44 9.35 -29.12
C THR A 159 10.71 9.77 -29.85
N HIS A 160 11.83 9.03 -29.72
CA HIS A 160 13.03 9.28 -30.53
C HIS A 160 12.75 9.22 -32.04
N ARG A 161 12.09 8.14 -32.49
CA ARG A 161 11.69 8.00 -33.90
C ARG A 161 10.75 9.13 -34.33
N ALA A 162 9.81 9.53 -33.49
CA ALA A 162 8.91 10.64 -33.77
C ALA A 162 9.66 11.98 -33.94
N ILE A 163 10.66 12.24 -33.09
CA ILE A 163 11.52 13.43 -33.19
C ILE A 163 12.25 13.46 -34.54
N GLU A 164 12.86 12.35 -34.96
CA GLU A 164 13.54 12.25 -36.25
C GLU A 164 12.59 12.60 -37.42
N THR A 165 11.37 12.06 -37.38
CA THR A 165 10.36 12.36 -38.42
C THR A 165 9.86 13.80 -38.39
N GLU A 166 9.74 14.41 -37.20
CA GLU A 166 9.29 15.79 -37.03
C GLU A 166 10.38 16.79 -37.45
N GLN A 167 11.65 16.47 -37.19
CA GLN A 167 12.80 17.23 -37.68
C GLN A 167 12.80 17.32 -39.21
N ALA A 168 12.53 16.19 -39.90
CA ALA A 168 12.40 16.17 -41.35
C ALA A 168 11.22 17.00 -41.89
N ARG A 169 10.22 17.32 -41.04
CA ARG A 169 9.01 18.08 -41.39
C ARG A 169 9.04 19.56 -40.95
N GLY A 170 10.22 20.08 -40.60
CA GLY A 170 10.41 21.48 -40.22
C GLY A 170 10.44 21.73 -38.70
N GLY A 171 10.45 20.68 -37.88
CA GLY A 171 10.99 20.70 -36.52
C GLY A 171 10.21 21.48 -35.46
N ARG A 172 9.03 22.05 -35.76
CA ARG A 172 8.28 22.89 -34.81
C ARG A 172 7.82 22.12 -33.57
N GLY A 173 7.47 20.83 -33.70
CA GLY A 173 7.07 19.99 -32.57
C GLY A 173 8.21 19.42 -31.72
N VAL A 174 9.47 19.53 -32.18
CA VAL A 174 10.63 18.88 -31.56
C VAL A 174 10.87 19.35 -30.11
N PRO A 175 10.78 20.64 -29.75
CA PRO A 175 11.01 21.07 -28.36
C PRO A 175 10.04 20.41 -27.37
N ALA A 176 8.75 20.32 -27.71
CA ALA A 176 7.75 19.68 -26.86
C ALA A 176 7.99 18.16 -26.73
N MET A 177 8.39 17.49 -27.82
CA MET A 177 8.74 16.07 -27.78
C MET A 177 9.99 15.79 -26.94
N ARG A 178 11.00 16.66 -27.00
CA ARG A 178 12.19 16.57 -26.13
C ARG A 178 11.83 16.75 -24.65
N GLN A 179 10.95 17.70 -24.33
CA GLN A 179 10.45 17.85 -22.97
C GLN A 179 9.70 16.60 -22.47
N ALA A 180 8.88 15.99 -23.33
CA ALA A 180 8.20 14.73 -23.01
C ALA A 180 9.21 13.58 -22.82
N LEU A 181 10.27 13.54 -23.63
CA LEU A 181 11.35 12.55 -23.51
C LEU A 181 12.09 12.68 -22.17
N ASP A 182 12.41 13.90 -21.74
CA ASP A 182 13.04 14.15 -20.44
C ASP A 182 12.15 13.67 -19.29
N ALA A 183 10.83 13.96 -19.37
CA ALA A 183 9.87 13.47 -18.38
C ALA A 183 9.80 11.94 -18.34
N LEU A 184 9.80 11.26 -19.50
CA LEU A 184 9.81 9.81 -19.58
C LEU A 184 11.09 9.20 -18.98
N HIS A 185 12.24 9.85 -19.13
CA HIS A 185 13.47 9.42 -18.46
C HIS A 185 13.37 9.51 -16.94
N VAL A 186 12.85 10.62 -16.42
CA VAL A 186 12.59 10.78 -14.98
C VAL A 186 11.62 9.72 -14.47
N ASP A 187 10.51 9.49 -15.16
CA ASP A 187 9.53 8.47 -14.77
C ASP A 187 10.14 7.06 -14.78
N ARG A 188 10.98 6.74 -15.77
CA ARG A 188 11.69 5.47 -15.83
C ARG A 188 12.61 5.27 -14.63
N ASP A 189 13.34 6.30 -14.22
CA ASP A 189 14.27 6.22 -13.09
C ASP A 189 13.52 6.08 -11.75
N VAL A 190 12.34 6.71 -11.63
CA VAL A 190 11.43 6.49 -10.50
C VAL A 190 10.94 5.04 -10.46
N VAL A 191 10.49 4.48 -11.60
CA VAL A 191 10.05 3.08 -11.68
C VAL A 191 11.19 2.11 -11.35
N ARG A 192 12.41 2.37 -11.83
CA ARG A 192 13.61 1.59 -11.48
C ARG A 192 13.87 1.57 -9.98
N THR A 193 13.75 2.73 -9.33
CA THR A 193 13.89 2.82 -7.87
C THR A 193 12.86 1.95 -7.15
N TYR A 194 11.60 1.95 -7.60
CA TYR A 194 10.56 1.09 -7.03
C TYR A 194 10.81 -0.40 -7.31
N ARG A 195 11.21 -0.75 -8.53
CA ARG A 195 11.60 -2.13 -8.90
C ARG A 195 12.71 -2.66 -8.00
N ASP A 196 13.75 -1.86 -7.75
CA ASP A 196 14.88 -2.27 -6.93
C ASP A 196 14.47 -2.46 -5.47
N ARG A 197 13.57 -1.61 -4.95
CA ARG A 197 12.96 -1.79 -3.61
C ARG A 197 12.12 -3.06 -3.54
N TYR A 198 11.23 -3.31 -4.51
CA TYR A 198 10.43 -4.54 -4.52
C TYR A 198 11.29 -5.79 -4.60
N ARG A 199 12.42 -5.74 -5.31
CA ARG A 199 13.38 -6.83 -5.33
C ARG A 199 14.00 -7.07 -3.95
N GLN A 200 14.46 -6.01 -3.27
CA GLN A 200 15.01 -6.12 -1.92
C GLN A 200 13.99 -6.66 -0.92
N ASP A 201 12.76 -6.17 -0.98
CA ASP A 201 11.66 -6.63 -0.12
C ASP A 201 11.34 -8.11 -0.38
N LEU A 202 11.29 -8.53 -1.65
CA LEU A 202 11.07 -9.92 -2.03
C LEU A 202 12.21 -10.83 -1.54
N ASP A 203 13.46 -10.41 -1.70
CA ASP A 203 14.63 -11.17 -1.23
C ASP A 203 14.59 -11.34 0.29
N ARG A 204 14.26 -10.26 1.02
CA ARG A 204 14.08 -10.29 2.47
C ARG A 204 12.94 -11.22 2.89
N LEU A 205 11.76 -11.09 2.30
CA LEU A 205 10.59 -11.92 2.61
C LEU A 205 10.86 -13.40 2.33
N ASN A 206 11.58 -13.72 1.25
CA ASN A 206 11.98 -15.10 0.95
C ASN A 206 12.94 -15.67 2.00
N GLN A 207 13.91 -14.87 2.47
CA GLN A 207 14.81 -15.28 3.54
C GLN A 207 14.06 -15.51 4.87
N GLU A 208 13.19 -14.57 5.27
CA GLU A 208 12.39 -14.68 6.49
C GLU A 208 11.44 -15.88 6.44
N THR A 209 10.76 -16.09 5.30
CA THR A 209 9.89 -17.25 5.07
C THR A 209 10.68 -18.56 5.13
N GLY A 210 11.90 -18.58 4.56
CA GLY A 210 12.81 -19.72 4.62
C GLY A 210 13.23 -20.06 6.05
N ARG A 211 13.66 -19.06 6.84
CA ARG A 211 14.02 -19.23 8.26
C ARG A 211 12.84 -19.75 9.08
N LEU A 212 11.63 -19.24 8.82
CA LEU A 212 10.43 -19.71 9.50
C LEU A 212 10.12 -21.18 9.17
N ARG A 213 10.26 -21.59 7.91
CA ARG A 213 10.13 -22.99 7.50
C ARG A 213 11.12 -23.87 8.26
N ASP A 214 12.38 -23.46 8.33
CA ASP A 214 13.43 -24.25 8.98
C ASP A 214 13.20 -24.34 10.49
N SER A 215 12.76 -23.24 11.12
CA SER A 215 12.37 -23.19 12.53
C SER A 215 11.20 -24.13 12.85
N ILE A 216 10.17 -24.17 12.00
CA ILE A 216 9.04 -25.10 12.19
C ILE A 216 9.53 -26.56 12.13
N GLY A 217 10.43 -26.88 11.20
CA GLY A 217 11.02 -28.20 11.08
C GLY A 217 11.81 -28.62 12.31
N ALA A 218 12.58 -27.69 12.89
CA ALA A 218 13.42 -27.94 14.06
C ALA A 218 12.66 -27.98 15.39
N ASN A 219 11.64 -27.13 15.57
CA ASN A 219 11.10 -26.81 16.89
C ASN A 219 9.67 -27.33 17.15
N CYS A 220 8.95 -27.83 16.14
CA CYS A 220 7.55 -28.29 16.28
C CYS A 220 7.39 -29.81 16.36
N GLY A 221 8.42 -30.53 16.80
CA GLY A 221 8.39 -31.99 16.98
C GLY A 221 8.10 -32.77 15.67
N GLU A 222 7.44 -33.92 15.80
CA GLU A 222 7.21 -34.84 14.67
C GLU A 222 6.33 -34.24 13.57
N GLN A 223 5.32 -33.45 13.95
CA GLN A 223 4.43 -32.78 12.98
C GLN A 223 5.20 -31.74 12.16
N GLY A 224 6.07 -30.95 12.80
CA GLY A 224 6.96 -30.00 12.14
C GLY A 224 7.91 -30.66 11.15
N ARG A 225 8.58 -31.75 11.56
CA ARG A 225 9.51 -32.52 10.71
C ARG A 225 8.83 -33.09 9.47
N ARG A 226 7.68 -33.75 9.62
CA ARG A 226 6.92 -34.32 8.48
C ARG A 226 6.49 -33.24 7.50
N TRP A 227 5.96 -32.13 8.03
CA TRP A 227 5.58 -30.99 7.20
C TRP A 227 6.77 -30.41 6.42
N TYR A 228 7.90 -30.23 7.10
CA TYR A 228 9.13 -29.73 6.48
C TYR A 228 9.61 -30.65 5.34
N GLN A 229 9.71 -31.96 5.60
CA GLN A 229 10.12 -32.96 4.61
C GLN A 229 9.22 -32.95 3.38
N THR A 230 7.90 -33.01 3.58
CA THR A 230 6.92 -32.96 2.47
C THR A 230 7.09 -31.70 1.63
N ARG A 231 7.38 -30.55 2.27
CA ARG A 231 7.56 -29.26 1.58
C ARG A 231 8.86 -29.23 0.78
N MET A 232 9.94 -29.79 1.32
CA MET A 232 11.24 -29.88 0.64
C MET A 232 11.21 -30.86 -0.54
N GLU A 233 10.53 -31.99 -0.41
CA GLU A 233 10.29 -32.93 -1.53
C GLU A 233 9.53 -32.25 -2.67
N ARG A 234 8.43 -31.54 -2.36
CA ARG A 234 7.67 -30.77 -3.36
C ARG A 234 8.50 -29.68 -4.04
N LYS A 235 9.46 -29.10 -3.31
CA LYS A 235 10.40 -28.12 -3.88
C LYS A 235 11.39 -28.81 -4.82
N ALA A 236 12.01 -29.91 -4.37
CA ALA A 236 12.96 -30.67 -5.16
C ALA A 236 12.35 -31.21 -6.47
N ARG A 237 11.11 -31.72 -6.44
CA ARG A 237 10.37 -32.13 -7.65
C ARG A 237 10.14 -30.98 -8.62
N ARG A 238 9.78 -29.80 -8.11
CA ARG A 238 9.59 -28.60 -8.96
C ARG A 238 10.89 -28.10 -9.58
N GLU A 239 12.01 -28.32 -8.90
CA GLU A 239 13.35 -27.97 -9.39
C GLU A 239 13.98 -29.07 -10.26
N GLY A 240 13.28 -30.18 -10.51
CA GLY A 240 13.80 -31.30 -11.31
C GLY A 240 14.97 -32.05 -10.67
N ARG A 241 15.06 -32.02 -9.33
CA ARG A 241 16.14 -32.65 -8.55
C ARG A 241 15.76 -34.02 -7.96
N LEU A 242 14.55 -34.47 -8.25
CA LEU A 242 13.94 -35.77 -7.94
C LEU A 242 13.07 -36.15 -9.13
#